data_AF-E0LWE5-F1
#
_entry.id   AF-E0LWE5-F1
#
_cell.length_a   1.000
_cell.length_b   1.000
_cell.length_c   1.000
_cell.angle_alpha   90.00
_cell.angle_beta   90.00
_cell.angle_gamma   90.00
#
_symmetry.space_group_name_H-M   'P 1'
#
loop_
_entity.id
_entity.type
_entity.pdbx_description
1 polymer ?
#
loop_
_entity_poly.entity_id
_entity_poly.type
_entity_poly.pdbx_seq_one_letter_code
_entity_poly.pdbx_strand_id
1 'polypeptide(L)'
;MTQDNKLQVEAIKRGTVIDHIPAQIGFKLLSLFRLTETDQRITIGLNLPSGEMGRKDLIKIENTFLTDDQVNQLAVYAPHATVNRIDDYEVVAKIAPTLPDHVERVLTCPNSNCISRSEPVFSSFTVKQRADDVHLKCKYCEKEFARHVVLGHW
;
A
#
# COMPACT_ATOMS: atom_id res chain seq x y z
N MET A 1 19.05 32.40 -7.63
CA MET A 1 19.21 31.00 -8.07
C MET A 1 17.93 30.27 -7.70
N THR A 2 16.99 30.18 -8.64
CA THR A 2 15.74 29.42 -8.47
C THR A 2 16.11 27.94 -8.40
N GLN A 3 15.87 27.29 -7.27
CA GLN A 3 15.94 25.83 -7.21
C GLN A 3 14.89 25.28 -8.16
N ASP A 4 15.33 24.81 -9.33
CA ASP A 4 14.52 23.98 -10.20
C ASP A 4 14.09 22.77 -9.38
N ASN A 5 12.83 22.77 -8.95
CA ASN A 5 12.17 21.61 -8.39
C ASN A 5 11.94 20.63 -9.55
N LYS A 6 13.02 20.05 -10.09
CA LYS A 6 12.96 19.04 -11.13
C LYS A 6 12.13 17.90 -10.56
N LEU A 7 10.95 17.69 -11.15
CA LEU A 7 10.18 16.48 -10.94
C LEU A 7 11.12 15.32 -11.28
N GLN A 8 11.52 14.56 -10.26
CA GLN A 8 12.45 13.43 -10.44
C GLN A 8 11.82 12.29 -11.25
N VAL A 9 10.51 12.37 -11.49
CA VAL A 9 9.71 11.36 -12.19
C VAL A 9 8.72 12.04 -13.13
N GLU A 10 8.68 11.61 -14.39
CA GLU A 10 7.78 12.13 -15.44
C GLU A 10 6.30 12.06 -15.05
N ALA A 11 5.49 13.00 -15.53
CA ALA A 11 4.04 12.94 -15.42
C ALA A 11 3.47 11.82 -16.32
N ILE A 12 2.34 11.23 -15.92
CA ILE A 12 1.62 10.23 -16.71
C ILE A 12 0.37 10.84 -17.31
N LYS A 13 -0.05 10.39 -18.50
CA LYS A 13 -1.28 10.86 -19.14
C LYS A 13 -2.54 10.35 -18.45
N ARG A 14 -2.58 9.06 -18.14
CA ARG A 14 -3.76 8.39 -17.57
C ARG A 14 -3.32 7.21 -16.69
N GLY A 15 -3.94 7.05 -15.53
CA GLY A 15 -3.67 5.93 -14.63
C GLY A 15 -3.72 6.30 -13.14
N THR A 16 -2.94 5.57 -12.32
CA THR A 16 -2.90 5.77 -10.86
C THR A 16 -1.51 6.19 -10.40
N VAL A 17 -1.47 7.17 -9.49
CA VAL A 17 -0.27 7.57 -8.76
C VAL A 17 -0.50 7.39 -7.26
N ILE A 18 0.26 6.48 -6.66
CA ILE A 18 0.30 6.28 -5.21
C ILE A 18 1.50 7.06 -4.65
N ASP A 19 1.21 8.14 -3.94
CA ASP A 19 2.20 9.02 -3.33
C ASP A 19 2.16 8.91 -1.80
N HIS A 20 3.15 9.49 -1.12
CA HIS A 20 3.29 9.48 0.35
C HIS A 20 3.38 8.06 0.94
N ILE A 21 3.96 7.13 0.18
CA ILE A 21 4.27 5.80 0.70
C ILE A 21 5.48 5.93 1.63
N PRO A 22 5.46 5.36 2.85
CA PRO A 22 6.65 5.33 3.70
C PRO A 22 7.83 4.68 2.98
N ALA A 23 9.05 5.19 3.20
CA ALA A 23 10.24 4.61 2.60
C ALA A 23 10.36 3.11 2.90
N GLN A 24 10.85 2.33 1.94
CA GLN A 24 10.99 0.86 1.99
C GLN A 24 9.68 0.07 1.89
N ILE A 25 8.52 0.75 1.88
CA ILE A 25 7.22 0.10 1.71
C ILE A 25 6.81 0.02 0.23
N GLY A 26 7.29 0.94 -0.63
CA GLY A 26 6.90 0.99 -2.03
C GLY A 26 7.15 -0.31 -2.79
N PHE A 27 8.34 -0.90 -2.63
CA PHE A 27 8.65 -2.19 -3.26
C PHE A 27 7.74 -3.32 -2.76
N LYS A 28 7.40 -3.32 -1.47
CA LYS A 28 6.50 -4.31 -0.85
C LYS A 28 5.10 -4.25 -1.44
N LEU A 29 4.59 -3.04 -1.68
CA LEU A 29 3.26 -2.84 -2.28
C LEU A 29 3.18 -3.41 -3.69
N LEU A 30 4.25 -3.31 -4.48
CA LEU A 30 4.27 -3.87 -5.83
C LEU A 30 4.02 -5.39 -5.83
N SER A 31 4.70 -6.11 -4.94
CA SER A 31 4.54 -7.57 -4.81
C SER A 31 3.18 -7.95 -4.27
N LEU A 32 2.67 -7.24 -3.27
CA LEU A 32 1.42 -7.60 -2.59
C LEU A 32 0.18 -7.39 -3.43
N PHE A 33 0.14 -6.25 -4.11
CA PHE A 33 -0.98 -5.88 -4.97
C PHE A 33 -0.80 -6.38 -6.40
N ARG A 34 0.28 -7.15 -6.66
CA ARG A 34 0.62 -7.66 -7.99
C ARG A 34 0.61 -6.56 -9.04
N LEU A 35 1.05 -5.36 -8.65
CA LEU A 35 1.00 -4.17 -9.51
C LEU A 35 1.93 -4.30 -10.72
N THR A 36 2.87 -5.24 -10.67
CA THR A 36 3.78 -5.59 -11.77
C THR A 36 3.24 -6.68 -12.69
N GLU A 37 2.09 -7.29 -12.41
CA GLU A 37 1.42 -8.27 -13.29
C GLU A 37 0.59 -7.54 -14.37
N THR A 38 1.23 -6.62 -15.08
CA THR A 38 0.63 -5.80 -16.14
C THR A 38 1.70 -5.40 -17.15
N ASP A 39 1.31 -5.28 -18.42
CA ASP A 39 2.19 -4.78 -19.49
C ASP A 39 2.23 -3.24 -19.56
N GLN A 40 1.51 -2.56 -18.65
CA GLN A 40 1.49 -1.10 -18.59
C GLN A 40 2.81 -0.53 -18.08
N ARG A 41 3.15 0.69 -18.51
CA ARG A 41 4.32 1.42 -18.02
C ARG A 41 4.15 1.70 -16.52
N ILE A 42 5.10 1.21 -15.72
CA ILE A 42 5.18 1.47 -14.29
C ILE A 42 6.41 2.31 -14.02
N THR A 43 6.28 3.33 -13.17
CA THR A 43 7.42 4.11 -12.70
C THR A 43 7.45 4.13 -11.18
N ILE A 44 8.62 3.82 -10.61
CA ILE A 44 8.81 3.70 -9.17
C ILE A 44 9.92 4.64 -8.76
N GLY A 45 9.64 5.48 -7.77
CA GLY A 45 10.65 6.26 -7.06
C GLY A 45 10.79 5.74 -5.65
N LEU A 46 12.00 5.37 -5.24
CA LEU A 46 12.27 4.88 -3.89
C LEU A 46 13.16 5.88 -3.15
N ASN A 47 12.90 6.08 -1.85
CA ASN A 47 13.65 6.99 -0.99
C ASN A 47 13.75 8.43 -1.56
N LEU A 48 12.70 8.88 -2.26
CA LEU A 48 12.61 10.25 -2.76
C LEU A 48 12.55 11.24 -1.59
N PRO A 49 13.15 12.44 -1.70
CA PRO A 49 13.02 13.46 -0.68
C PRO A 49 11.54 13.87 -0.50
N SER A 50 11.10 14.02 0.75
CA SER A 50 9.75 14.47 1.10
C SER A 50 9.83 15.57 2.15
N GLY A 51 9.18 16.72 1.90
CA GLY A 51 9.13 17.80 2.89
C GLY A 51 8.39 17.41 4.17
N GLU A 52 7.34 16.60 4.04
CA GLU A 52 6.48 16.18 5.17
C GLU A 52 7.03 14.94 5.89
N MET A 53 7.66 14.01 5.16
CA MET A 53 8.05 12.68 5.67
C MET A 53 9.56 12.45 5.77
N GLY A 54 10.38 13.42 5.34
CA GLY A 54 11.82 13.27 5.13
C GLY A 54 12.15 12.45 3.88
N ARG A 55 11.69 11.19 3.81
CA ARG A 55 11.80 10.32 2.64
C ARG A 55 10.48 9.60 2.36
N LYS A 56 10.18 9.37 1.08
CA LYS A 56 9.00 8.64 0.63
C LYS A 56 9.29 7.76 -0.58
N ASP A 57 8.42 6.77 -0.79
CA ASP A 57 8.32 6.03 -2.03
C ASP A 57 7.11 6.55 -2.85
N LEU A 58 7.16 6.33 -4.16
CA LEU A 58 6.16 6.77 -5.14
C LEU A 58 5.98 5.67 -6.19
N ILE A 59 4.74 5.35 -6.53
CA ILE A 59 4.40 4.38 -7.58
C ILE A 59 3.45 5.04 -8.58
N LYS A 60 3.78 4.97 -9.87
CA LYS A 60 2.91 5.39 -10.99
C LYS A 60 2.63 4.18 -11.88
N ILE A 61 1.37 3.99 -12.25
CA ILE A 61 0.95 2.90 -13.13
C ILE A 61 0.07 3.49 -14.22
N GLU A 62 0.48 3.37 -15.47
CA GLU A 62 -0.30 3.86 -16.60
C GLU A 62 -1.52 3.00 -16.87
N ASN A 63 -2.59 3.66 -17.34
CA ASN A 63 -3.87 3.09 -17.76
C ASN A 63 -4.52 2.10 -16.77
N THR A 64 -4.11 2.14 -15.51
CA THR A 64 -4.55 1.23 -14.47
C THR A 64 -5.14 2.03 -13.32
N PHE A 65 -6.32 1.60 -12.85
CA PHE A 65 -7.02 2.22 -11.73
C PHE A 65 -7.21 1.19 -10.63
N LEU A 66 -6.78 1.54 -9.42
CA LEU A 66 -7.03 0.71 -8.25
C LEU A 66 -8.52 0.78 -7.85
N THR A 67 -9.06 -0.37 -7.47
CA THR A 67 -10.38 -0.45 -6.84
C THR A 67 -10.33 0.12 -5.43
N ASP A 68 -11.47 0.53 -4.90
CA ASP A 68 -11.53 1.10 -3.54
C ASP A 68 -11.08 0.06 -2.48
N ASP A 69 -11.33 -1.22 -2.72
CA ASP A 69 -10.84 -2.31 -1.86
C ASP A 69 -9.30 -2.39 -1.87
N GLN A 70 -8.67 -2.36 -3.06
CA GLN A 70 -7.21 -2.33 -3.18
C GLN A 70 -6.63 -1.09 -2.50
N VAL A 71 -7.26 0.07 -2.69
CA VAL A 71 -6.85 1.31 -2.04
C VAL A 71 -6.95 1.20 -0.52
N ASN A 72 -8.03 0.65 0.02
CA ASN A 72 -8.19 0.49 1.46
C ASN A 72 -7.21 -0.51 2.05
N GLN A 73 -6.89 -1.60 1.35
CA GLN A 73 -5.83 -2.52 1.78
C GLN A 73 -4.46 -1.84 1.89
N LEU A 74 -4.19 -0.77 1.10
CA LEU A 74 -2.97 0.03 1.27
C LEU A 74 -2.89 0.68 2.65
N ALA A 75 -4.02 1.03 3.28
CA ALA A 75 -4.06 1.75 4.55
C ALA A 75 -3.34 0.99 5.68
N VAL A 76 -3.29 -0.34 5.61
CA VAL A 76 -2.56 -1.15 6.58
C VAL A 76 -1.05 -0.91 6.49
N TYR A 77 -0.52 -0.76 5.27
CA TYR A 77 0.90 -0.57 5.00
C TYR A 77 1.33 0.90 4.99
N ALA A 78 0.47 1.77 4.46
CA ALA A 78 0.74 3.17 4.19
C ALA A 78 -0.53 4.00 4.47
N PRO A 79 -0.89 4.21 5.76
CA PRO A 79 -2.12 4.91 6.15
C PRO A 79 -2.16 6.38 5.71
N HIS A 80 -0.99 6.98 5.46
CA HIS A 80 -0.86 8.36 5.00
C HIS A 80 -0.61 8.46 3.49
N ALA A 81 -0.68 7.35 2.75
CA ALA A 81 -0.54 7.39 1.30
C ALA A 81 -1.70 8.16 0.66
N THR A 82 -1.46 8.71 -0.52
CA THR A 82 -2.47 9.36 -1.35
C THR A 82 -2.55 8.67 -2.69
N VAL A 83 -3.74 8.22 -3.08
CA VAL A 83 -3.98 7.60 -4.38
C VAL A 83 -4.63 8.65 -5.29
N ASN A 84 -3.89 9.09 -6.30
CA ASN A 84 -4.37 10.04 -7.29
C ASN A 84 -4.78 9.29 -8.56
N ARG A 85 -6.00 9.52 -9.05
CA ARG A 85 -6.41 9.10 -10.40
C ARG A 85 -6.06 10.23 -11.37
N ILE A 86 -5.31 9.88 -12.39
CA ILE A 86 -4.86 10.80 -13.43
C ILE A 86 -5.64 10.51 -14.71
N ASP A 87 -6.15 11.56 -15.34
CA ASP A 87 -6.71 11.51 -16.69
C ASP A 87 -6.34 12.78 -17.45
N ASP A 88 -5.93 12.63 -18.70
CA ASP A 88 -5.36 13.69 -19.54
C ASP A 88 -4.35 14.61 -18.82
N TYR A 89 -3.39 14.01 -18.11
CA TYR A 89 -2.35 14.68 -17.30
C TYR A 89 -2.84 15.44 -16.06
N GLU A 90 -4.16 15.44 -15.80
CA GLU A 90 -4.78 16.13 -14.69
C GLU A 90 -5.21 15.16 -13.58
N VAL A 91 -5.17 15.64 -12.33
CA VAL A 91 -5.67 14.86 -11.19
C VAL A 91 -7.19 14.96 -11.13
N VAL A 92 -7.88 13.93 -11.61
CA VAL A 92 -9.35 13.88 -11.63
C VAL A 92 -9.95 13.40 -10.30
N ALA A 93 -9.19 12.67 -9.49
CA ALA A 93 -9.61 12.28 -8.15
C ALA A 93 -8.42 12.07 -7.21
N LYS A 94 -8.62 12.40 -5.93
CA LYS A 94 -7.70 12.11 -4.84
C LYS A 94 -8.42 11.23 -3.82
N ILE A 95 -7.87 10.06 -3.54
CA ILE A 95 -8.45 9.06 -2.65
C ILE A 95 -7.46 8.83 -1.52
N ALA A 96 -7.91 9.06 -0.29
CA ALA A 96 -7.17 8.68 0.90
C ALA A 96 -7.57 7.24 1.28
N PRO A 97 -6.61 6.30 1.43
CA PRO A 97 -6.87 4.97 1.94
C PRO A 97 -7.59 5.03 3.28
N THR A 98 -8.70 4.31 3.40
CA THR A 98 -9.38 4.10 4.68
C THR A 98 -9.03 2.72 5.21
N LEU A 99 -8.90 2.61 6.53
CA LEU A 99 -8.60 1.33 7.16
C LEU A 99 -9.81 0.39 6.95
N PRO A 100 -9.64 -0.77 6.28
CA PRO A 100 -10.75 -1.67 6.01
C PRO A 100 -11.09 -2.48 7.26
N ASP A 101 -12.30 -3.02 7.35
CA ASP A 101 -12.69 -3.93 8.43
C ASP A 101 -11.98 -5.29 8.34
N HIS A 102 -11.62 -5.69 7.12
CA HIS A 102 -10.99 -6.97 6.83
C HIS A 102 -9.85 -6.82 5.82
N VAL A 103 -8.81 -7.65 5.98
CA VAL A 103 -7.70 -7.76 5.01
C VAL A 103 -7.45 -9.21 4.68
N GLU A 104 -7.38 -9.50 3.39
CA GLU A 104 -7.18 -10.86 2.87
C GLU A 104 -5.98 -10.93 1.94
N ARG A 105 -5.39 -12.13 1.81
CA ARG A 105 -4.32 -12.51 0.87
C ARG A 105 -2.95 -11.86 1.09
N VAL A 106 -2.91 -10.60 1.53
CA VAL A 106 -1.69 -9.79 1.56
C VAL A 106 -0.95 -9.81 2.90
N LEU A 107 -1.44 -10.53 3.91
CA LEU A 107 -0.80 -10.62 5.23
C LEU A 107 -0.45 -12.06 5.59
N THR A 108 0.61 -12.26 6.38
CA THR A 108 1.00 -13.58 6.87
C THR A 108 0.78 -13.66 8.38
N CYS A 109 0.21 -14.76 8.89
CA CYS A 109 0.00 -14.92 10.33
C CYS A 109 1.34 -15.10 11.06
N PRO A 110 1.65 -14.27 12.08
CA PRO A 110 2.86 -14.43 12.89
C PRO A 110 2.90 -15.72 13.72
N ASN A 111 1.73 -16.29 14.02
CA ASN A 111 1.66 -17.59 14.71
C ASN A 111 2.19 -18.69 13.78
N SER A 112 3.39 -19.19 14.08
CA SER A 112 4.06 -20.27 13.33
C SER A 112 3.23 -21.55 13.26
N ASN A 113 2.36 -21.80 14.25
CA ASN A 113 1.48 -22.97 14.30
C ASN A 113 0.07 -22.68 13.72
N CYS A 114 -0.10 -21.59 12.96
CA CYS A 114 -1.38 -21.29 12.31
C CYS A 114 -1.55 -22.13 11.03
N ILE A 115 -2.71 -22.77 10.89
CA ILE A 115 -3.04 -23.62 9.72
C ILE A 115 -2.95 -22.87 8.39
N SER A 116 -3.17 -21.55 8.39
CA SER A 116 -3.03 -20.71 7.19
C SER A 116 -1.60 -20.60 6.64
N ARG A 117 -0.60 -21.17 7.32
CA ARG A 117 0.80 -21.20 6.85
C ARG A 117 1.13 -22.46 6.05
N SER A 118 0.41 -23.56 6.28
CA SER A 118 0.66 -24.85 5.65
C SER A 118 -0.38 -25.23 4.59
N GLU A 119 -1.62 -24.79 4.77
CA GLU A 119 -2.72 -25.11 3.86
C GLU A 119 -2.85 -24.08 2.72
N PRO A 120 -3.35 -24.50 1.54
CA PRO A 120 -3.57 -23.63 0.38
C PRO A 120 -4.82 -22.75 0.56
N VAL A 121 -4.83 -21.93 1.61
CA VAL A 121 -5.90 -21.00 1.95
C VAL A 121 -5.37 -19.56 1.95
N PHE A 122 -6.22 -18.61 1.57
CA PHE A 122 -5.86 -17.20 1.66
C PHE A 122 -5.85 -16.74 3.12
N SER A 123 -4.84 -15.97 3.50
CA SER A 123 -4.87 -15.30 4.79
C SER A 123 -6.06 -14.35 4.90
N SER A 124 -6.58 -14.19 6.11
CA SER A 124 -7.72 -13.31 6.39
C SER A 124 -7.63 -12.80 7.82
N PHE A 125 -7.74 -11.48 7.98
CA PHE A 125 -7.65 -10.79 9.26
C PHE A 125 -8.82 -9.82 9.42
N THR A 126 -9.37 -9.75 10.62
CA THR A 126 -10.25 -8.66 11.03
C THR A 126 -9.39 -7.54 11.61
N VAL A 127 -9.62 -6.33 11.13
CA VAL A 127 -8.92 -5.12 11.59
C VAL A 127 -9.68 -4.52 12.76
N LYS A 128 -8.94 -4.22 13.82
CA LYS A 128 -9.49 -3.59 15.03
C LYS A 128 -8.68 -2.34 15.35
N GLN A 129 -9.29 -1.18 15.17
CA GLN A 129 -8.70 0.06 15.60
C GLN A 129 -8.89 0.23 17.12
N ARG A 130 -7.78 0.40 17.84
CA ARG A 130 -7.76 0.61 19.30
C ARG A 130 -6.99 1.89 19.59
N ALA A 131 -7.67 2.95 20.02
CA ALA A 131 -7.06 4.25 20.33
C ALA A 131 -6.02 4.68 19.27
N ASP A 132 -4.73 4.45 19.54
CA ASP A 132 -3.60 4.87 18.71
C ASP A 132 -2.92 3.72 17.92
N ASP A 133 -3.44 2.49 17.97
CA ASP A 133 -2.86 1.35 17.27
C ASP A 133 -3.91 0.47 16.55
N VAL A 134 -3.43 -0.23 15.54
CA VAL A 134 -4.24 -1.16 14.74
C VAL A 134 -3.86 -2.58 15.15
N HIS A 135 -4.85 -3.37 15.53
CA HIS A 135 -4.70 -4.79 15.80
C HIS A 135 -5.35 -5.63 14.71
N LEU A 136 -4.79 -6.80 14.46
CA LEU A 136 -5.19 -7.72 13.41
C LEU A 136 -5.51 -9.08 14.04
N LYS A 137 -6.79 -9.47 14.02
CA LYS A 137 -7.23 -10.81 14.49
C LYS A 137 -7.25 -11.77 13.31
N CYS A 138 -6.44 -12.82 13.36
CA CYS A 138 -6.42 -13.86 12.34
C CYS A 138 -7.73 -14.65 12.33
N LYS A 139 -8.33 -14.89 11.16
CA LYS A 139 -9.53 -15.71 10.99
C LYS A 139 -9.35 -17.16 11.44
N TYR A 140 -8.14 -17.71 11.33
CA TYR A 140 -7.89 -19.14 11.51
C TYR A 140 -7.49 -19.51 12.94
N CYS A 141 -6.40 -18.92 13.46
CA CYS A 141 -5.93 -19.22 14.82
C CYS A 141 -6.56 -18.31 15.89
N GLU A 142 -7.40 -17.35 15.47
CA GLU A 142 -8.09 -16.38 16.31
C GLU A 142 -7.21 -15.47 17.19
N LYS A 143 -5.88 -15.61 17.09
CA LYS A 143 -4.94 -14.74 17.79
C LYS A 143 -4.99 -13.32 17.21
N GLU A 144 -4.85 -12.35 18.10
CA GLU A 144 -4.80 -10.93 17.79
C GLU A 144 -3.36 -10.44 17.95
N PHE A 145 -2.88 -9.68 16.96
CA PHE A 145 -1.52 -9.16 16.91
C PHE A 145 -1.54 -7.66 16.67
N ALA A 146 -0.57 -6.92 17.22
CA ALA A 146 -0.34 -5.54 16.82
C ALA A 146 0.10 -5.49 15.34
N ARG A 147 -0.32 -4.44 14.63
CA ARG A 147 -0.07 -4.29 13.18
C ARG A 147 1.40 -4.45 12.83
N HIS A 148 2.30 -3.81 13.58
CA HIS A 148 3.74 -3.86 13.31
C HIS A 148 4.32 -5.28 13.40
N VAL A 149 3.77 -6.15 14.25
CA VAL A 149 4.18 -7.56 14.37
C VAL A 149 3.81 -8.33 13.11
N VAL A 150 2.59 -8.13 12.60
CA VAL A 150 2.15 -8.76 11.33
C VAL A 150 2.95 -8.22 10.15
N LEU A 151 3.20 -6.91 10.12
CA LEU A 151 3.96 -6.26 9.05
C LEU A 151 5.47 -6.58 9.07
N GLY A 152 6.03 -7.01 10.21
CA GLY A 152 7.41 -7.45 10.35
C GLY A 152 7.64 -8.93 10.07
N HIS A 153 6.58 -9.74 10.02
CA HIS A 153 6.67 -11.19 9.79
C HIS A 153 6.57 -11.52 8.30
N TRP A 154 7.73 -11.60 7.64
CA TRP A 154 7.90 -12.01 6.25
C TRP A 154 8.92 -13.14 6.20
#